data_AF-A0A1E8BDC2-F1
#
_entry.id   AF-A0A1E8BDC2-F1
#
_cell.length_a   1.000
_cell.length_b   1.000
_cell.length_c   1.000
_cell.angle_alpha   90.00
_cell.angle_beta   90.00
_cell.angle_gamma   90.00
#
_symmetry.space_group_name_H-M   'P 1'
#
loop_
_entity.id
_entity.type
_entity.pdbx_description
1 polymer ?
#
loop_
_entity_poly.entity_id
_entity_poly.type
_entity_poly.pdbx_seq_one_letter_code
_entity_poly.pdbx_strand_id
1 'polypeptide(L)'
;MPDAFFPDEEYQEGVQVGGPGPLDHPAASHKIVHNYKTITSMFESAGFQVKVLEYCDENGEFHYNDWDEKKGFIYRSKRFDHRNQGGKLEFASLIVDAVKVNKVKL
;
A
#
# COMPACT_ATOMS: atom_id res chain seq x y z
N MET A 1 -0.95 -1.50 -2.54
CA MET A 1 0.35 -1.44 -3.27
C MET A 1 1.40 -2.10 -2.42
N PRO A 2 2.57 -2.49 -2.95
CA PRO A 2 3.74 -2.70 -2.12
C PRO A 2 4.10 -1.45 -1.31
N ASP A 3 4.72 -1.61 -0.15
CA ASP A 3 5.15 -0.53 0.74
C ASP A 3 6.67 -0.42 0.76
N ALA A 4 7.21 0.74 0.37
CA ALA A 4 8.65 1.01 0.33
C ALA A 4 9.32 1.05 1.71
N PHE A 5 8.55 1.10 2.81
CA PHE A 5 9.10 1.07 4.17
C PHE A 5 8.90 -0.26 4.89
N PHE A 6 8.34 -1.29 4.25
CA PHE A 6 8.26 -2.61 4.88
C PHE A 6 9.67 -3.21 5.07
N PRO A 7 10.10 -3.52 6.31
CA PRO A 7 11.50 -3.83 6.62
C PRO A 7 11.83 -5.31 6.37
N ASP A 8 11.66 -5.76 5.12
CA ASP A 8 11.96 -7.12 4.69
C ASP A 8 12.68 -7.10 3.34
N GLU A 9 13.92 -7.63 3.31
CA GLU A 9 14.79 -7.53 2.12
C GLU A 9 14.23 -8.34 0.94
N GLU A 10 13.75 -9.56 1.17
CA GLU A 10 13.20 -10.43 0.12
C GLU A 10 11.93 -9.80 -0.50
N TYR A 11 11.09 -9.18 0.32
CA TYR A 11 9.96 -8.40 -0.12
C TYR A 11 10.41 -7.22 -1.00
N GLN A 12 11.38 -6.42 -0.54
CA GLN A 12 11.83 -5.25 -1.29
C GLN A 12 12.45 -5.65 -2.63
N GLU A 13 13.22 -6.73 -2.68
CA GLU A 13 13.74 -7.32 -3.92
C GLU A 13 12.60 -7.74 -4.86
N GLY A 14 11.55 -8.37 -4.33
CA GLY A 14 10.40 -8.84 -5.10
C GLY A 14 9.56 -7.71 -5.71
N VAL A 15 9.56 -6.51 -5.11
CA VAL A 15 8.69 -5.39 -5.52
C VAL A 15 9.44 -4.22 -6.14
N GLN A 16 10.78 -4.27 -6.22
CA GLN A 16 11.62 -3.20 -6.73
C GLN A 16 11.23 -2.73 -8.16
N VAL A 17 11.67 -1.53 -8.52
CA VAL A 17 11.51 -1.00 -9.88
C VAL A 17 12.19 -1.92 -10.88
N GLY A 18 11.46 -2.32 -11.92
CA GLY A 18 11.94 -3.32 -12.89
C GLY A 18 11.81 -4.77 -12.43
N GLY A 19 11.27 -5.03 -11.23
CA GLY A 19 11.05 -6.37 -10.69
C GLY A 19 12.34 -7.14 -10.37
N PRO A 20 12.23 -8.35 -9.78
CA PRO A 20 13.38 -9.16 -9.37
C PRO A 20 14.02 -9.97 -10.51
N GLY A 21 13.54 -9.83 -11.74
CA GLY A 21 13.71 -10.88 -12.75
C GLY A 21 13.80 -10.39 -14.20
N PRO A 22 13.78 -11.34 -15.15
CA PRO A 22 13.86 -11.04 -16.58
C PRO A 22 12.68 -10.18 -17.06
N LEU A 23 12.79 -9.63 -18.27
CA LEU A 23 11.81 -8.69 -18.84
C LEU A 23 10.38 -9.26 -18.98
N ASP A 24 10.23 -10.58 -18.92
CA ASP A 24 8.96 -11.31 -18.92
C ASP A 24 8.40 -11.57 -17.50
N HIS A 25 9.11 -11.18 -16.45
CA HIS A 25 8.64 -11.27 -15.08
C HIS A 25 7.42 -10.36 -14.85
N PRO A 26 6.36 -10.78 -14.13
CA PRO A 26 5.17 -9.96 -13.92
C PRO A 26 5.43 -8.57 -13.32
N ALA A 27 6.43 -8.47 -12.44
CA ALA A 27 6.87 -7.22 -11.82
C ALA A 27 7.86 -6.40 -12.68
N ALA A 28 8.26 -6.86 -13.88
CA ALA A 28 9.21 -6.16 -14.74
C ALA A 28 8.74 -4.74 -15.15
N SER A 29 7.43 -4.51 -15.07
CA SER A 29 6.81 -3.22 -15.37
C SER A 29 6.72 -2.26 -14.18
N HIS A 30 7.14 -2.65 -12.97
CA HIS A 30 7.12 -1.78 -11.79
C HIS A 30 7.93 -0.51 -12.05
N LYS A 31 7.29 0.65 -11.90
CA LYS A 31 7.91 1.97 -12.14
C LYS A 31 8.23 2.72 -10.86
N ILE A 32 7.45 2.50 -9.82
CA ILE A 32 7.53 3.22 -8.55
C ILE A 32 7.12 2.27 -7.44
N VAL A 33 7.86 2.31 -6.34
CA VAL A 33 7.46 1.71 -5.06
C VAL A 33 7.13 2.87 -4.12
N HIS A 34 5.87 2.99 -3.74
CA HIS A 34 5.41 4.10 -2.90
C HIS A 34 5.58 3.76 -1.42
N ASN A 35 5.87 4.79 -0.62
CA ASN A 35 5.54 4.81 0.81
C ASN A 35 4.29 5.67 1.05
N TYR A 36 3.80 5.70 2.28
CA TYR A 36 2.61 6.47 2.65
C TYR A 36 2.70 7.95 2.27
N LYS A 37 3.86 8.60 2.43
CA LYS A 37 4.07 10.03 2.10
C LYS A 37 3.90 10.29 0.60
N THR A 38 4.51 9.44 -0.23
CA THR A 38 4.47 9.62 -1.69
C THR A 38 3.10 9.29 -2.28
N ILE A 39 2.42 8.25 -1.80
CA ILE A 39 1.09 7.89 -2.32
C ILE A 39 0.03 8.91 -1.89
N THR A 40 0.07 9.41 -0.65
CA THR A 40 -0.87 10.44 -0.18
C THR A 40 -0.66 11.72 -0.96
N SER A 41 0.59 12.19 -1.07
CA SER A 41 0.91 13.41 -1.82
C SER A 41 0.47 13.34 -3.28
N MET A 42 0.64 12.19 -3.94
CA MET A 42 0.17 11.99 -5.31
C MET A 42 -1.35 12.17 -5.44
N PHE A 43 -2.13 11.54 -4.56
CA PHE A 43 -3.59 11.65 -4.57
C PHE A 43 -4.07 13.05 -4.16
N GLU A 44 -3.49 13.64 -3.12
CA GLU A 44 -3.83 14.98 -2.63
C GLU A 44 -3.55 16.04 -3.70
N SER A 45 -2.44 15.93 -4.43
CA SER A 45 -2.11 16.81 -5.56
C SER A 45 -3.14 16.73 -6.70
N ALA A 46 -3.83 15.60 -6.83
CA ALA A 46 -4.93 15.40 -7.77
C ALA A 46 -6.31 15.83 -7.21
N GLY A 47 -6.35 16.41 -6.00
CA GLY A 47 -7.55 16.93 -5.36
C GLY A 47 -8.38 15.88 -4.61
N PHE A 48 -7.77 14.75 -4.22
CA PHE A 48 -8.42 13.76 -3.37
C PHE A 48 -8.18 14.07 -1.89
N GLN A 49 -9.14 13.69 -1.05
CA GLN A 49 -8.90 13.53 0.39
C GLN A 49 -8.46 12.10 0.63
N VAL A 50 -7.40 11.90 1.41
CA VAL A 50 -6.78 10.59 1.59
C VAL A 50 -6.80 10.20 3.07
N LYS A 51 -7.28 8.98 3.34
CA LYS A 51 -7.10 8.30 4.62
C LYS A 51 -6.20 7.09 4.41
N VAL A 52 -5.08 7.03 5.13
CA VAL A 52 -4.20 5.85 5.09
C VAL A 52 -4.78 4.75 5.97
N LEU A 53 -4.92 3.54 5.43
CA LEU A 53 -5.50 2.39 6.12
C LEU A 53 -4.44 1.41 6.62
N GLU A 54 -3.40 1.14 5.84
CA GLU A 54 -2.26 0.28 6.23
C GLU A 54 -0.99 0.84 5.62
N TYR A 55 0.08 0.95 6.41
CA TYR A 55 1.39 1.42 5.95
C TYR A 55 2.50 1.09 6.95
N CYS A 56 3.75 1.06 6.48
CA CYS A 56 4.93 1.16 7.34
C CYS A 56 5.43 2.61 7.40
N ASP A 57 5.86 3.07 8.57
CA ASP A 57 6.53 4.36 8.73
C ASP A 57 8.02 4.29 8.38
N GLU A 58 8.73 5.43 8.45
CA GLU A 58 10.18 5.50 8.18
C GLU A 58 11.07 4.57 9.04
N ASN A 59 10.57 4.08 10.18
CA ASN A 59 11.29 3.14 11.04
C ASN A 59 10.93 1.68 10.72
N GLY A 60 10.05 1.44 9.73
CA GLY A 60 9.51 0.13 9.39
C GLY A 60 8.40 -0.34 10.33
N GLU A 61 7.90 0.51 11.22
CA GLU A 61 6.80 0.15 12.12
C GLU A 61 5.48 0.13 11.34
N PHE A 62 4.72 -0.95 11.50
CA PHE A 62 3.44 -1.12 10.79
C PHE A 62 2.28 -0.44 11.53
N HIS A 63 1.59 0.45 10.82
CA HIS A 63 0.43 1.20 11.29
C HIS A 63 -0.82 0.79 10.50
N TYR A 64 -1.96 0.71 11.19
CA TYR A 64 -3.23 0.42 10.52
C TYR A 64 -4.43 1.16 11.14
N ASN A 65 -5.44 1.41 10.31
CA ASN A 65 -6.75 1.92 10.68
C ASN A 65 -7.82 0.99 10.16
N ASP A 66 -8.77 0.60 11.01
CA ASP A 66 -9.87 -0.26 10.61
C ASP A 66 -10.77 0.41 9.55
N TRP A 67 -11.35 -0.44 8.69
CA TRP A 67 -12.40 -0.10 7.74
C TRP A 67 -13.48 -1.19 7.73
N ASP A 68 -14.66 -0.83 7.27
CA ASP A 68 -15.79 -1.76 7.11
C ASP A 68 -15.63 -2.57 5.82
N GLU A 69 -15.41 -3.88 5.93
CA GLU A 69 -15.24 -4.74 4.77
C GLU A 69 -16.47 -4.79 3.85
N LYS A 70 -17.65 -4.45 4.37
CA LYS A 70 -18.88 -4.38 3.57
C LYS A 70 -18.86 -3.19 2.60
N LYS A 71 -18.02 -2.19 2.86
CA LYS A 71 -17.81 -1.04 1.96
C LYS A 71 -16.68 -1.27 0.96
N GLY A 72 -15.90 -2.32 1.14
CA GLY A 72 -14.77 -2.66 0.29
C GLY A 72 -13.89 -3.72 0.94
N PHE A 73 -13.94 -4.94 0.41
CA PHE A 73 -13.07 -6.02 0.87
C PHE A 73 -11.69 -5.89 0.22
N ILE A 74 -10.65 -5.87 1.05
CA ILE A 74 -9.25 -5.82 0.60
C ILE A 74 -8.56 -7.09 1.08
N TYR A 75 -8.39 -8.06 0.18
CA TYR A 75 -7.78 -9.34 0.49
C TYR A 75 -6.33 -9.20 0.99
N ARG A 76 -5.50 -8.45 0.25
CA ARG A 76 -4.10 -8.19 0.62
C ARG A 76 -4.05 -7.10 1.69
N SER A 77 -4.44 -7.46 2.90
CA SER A 77 -4.43 -6.60 4.08
C SER A 77 -4.02 -7.38 5.32
N LYS A 78 -3.66 -6.68 6.39
CA LYS A 78 -3.34 -7.30 7.69
C LYS A 78 -4.42 -8.29 8.15
N ARG A 79 -5.70 -7.93 7.97
CA ARG A 79 -6.84 -8.71 8.47
C ARG A 79 -7.16 -9.96 7.63
N PHE A 80 -6.91 -9.92 6.33
CA PHE A 80 -7.47 -10.92 5.40
C PHE A 80 -6.44 -11.67 4.56
N ASP A 81 -5.17 -11.23 4.55
CA ASP A 81 -4.14 -11.95 3.82
C ASP A 81 -3.84 -13.28 4.53
N HIS A 82 -3.90 -14.37 3.78
CA HIS A 82 -3.64 -15.73 4.31
C HIS A 82 -2.20 -15.93 4.80
N ARG A 83 -1.27 -15.03 4.44
CA ARG A 83 0.11 -15.04 4.95
C ARG A 83 0.23 -14.36 6.31
N ASN A 84 -0.66 -13.42 6.61
CA ASN A 84 -0.68 -12.68 7.88
C ASN A 84 -1.43 -13.46 8.97
N GLN A 85 -0.97 -14.67 9.28
CA GLN A 85 -1.59 -15.58 10.24
C GLN A 85 -0.76 -15.69 11.52
N GLY A 86 -1.39 -16.15 12.61
CA GLY A 86 -0.67 -16.39 13.88
C GLY A 86 -0.11 -15.13 14.55
N GLY A 87 -0.65 -13.95 14.23
CA GLY A 87 -0.23 -12.67 14.82
C GLY A 87 1.05 -12.08 14.21
N LYS A 88 1.56 -12.66 13.12
CA LYS A 88 2.72 -12.15 12.38
C LYS A 88 2.27 -11.46 11.10
N LEU A 89 2.95 -10.35 10.77
CA LEU A 89 2.77 -9.65 9.52
C LEU A 89 3.88 -10.10 8.55
N GLU A 90 3.58 -11.11 7.74
CA GLU A 90 4.51 -11.64 6.73
C GLU A 90 4.43 -10.83 5.42
N PHE A 91 3.33 -10.13 5.19
CA PHE A 91 3.16 -9.30 4.00
C PHE A 91 2.37 -8.04 4.32
N ALA A 92 3.04 -6.89 4.22
CA ALA A 92 2.40 -5.59 4.32
C ALA A 92 1.93 -5.08 2.95
N SER A 93 0.77 -4.42 2.95
CA SER A 93 0.32 -3.61 1.82
C SER A 93 0.21 -2.15 2.24
N LEU A 94 0.64 -1.26 1.37
CA LEU A 94 0.29 0.15 1.44
C LEU A 94 -1.14 0.34 0.92
N ILE A 95 -2.05 0.73 1.81
CA ILE A 95 -3.48 0.89 1.52
C ILE A 95 -3.92 2.31 1.87
N VAL A 96 -4.58 2.97 0.93
CA VAL A 96 -5.23 4.27 1.14
C VAL A 96 -6.67 4.24 0.64
N ASP A 97 -7.56 4.90 1.37
CA ASP A 97 -8.89 5.29 0.93
C ASP A 97 -8.82 6.74 0.43
N ALA A 98 -8.94 6.93 -0.87
CA ALA A 98 -8.81 8.22 -1.52
C ALA A 98 -10.15 8.62 -2.16
N VAL A 99 -10.79 9.66 -1.63
CA VAL A 99 -12.12 10.11 -2.05
C VAL A 99 -12.01 11.47 -2.75
N LYS A 100 -12.50 11.54 -3.99
CA LYS A 100 -12.64 12.81 -4.70
C LYS A 100 -13.90 13.52 -4.22
N VAL A 101 -13.71 14.58 -3.45
CA VAL A 101 -14.84 15.40 -2.99
C VAL A 101 -15.21 16.36 -4.12
N ASN A 102 -16.37 16.15 -4.74
CA ASN A 102 -16.93 17.14 -5.65
C ASN A 102 -17.25 18.39 -4.83
N LYS A 103 -16.52 19.49 -5.06
CA LYS A 103 -16.93 20.79 -4.53
C LYS A 103 -18.28 21.12 -5.19
N VAL A 104 -19.35 21.10 -4.41
CA VAL A 104 -20.60 21.73 -4.82
C VAL A 104 -20.24 23.18 -5.12
N LYS A 105 -20.40 23.61 -6.37
CA LYS A 105 -20.33 25.04 -6.70
C LYS A 105 -21.49 25.70 -5.97
N LEU A 106 -21.17 26.46 -4.93
CA LEU A 106 -22.10 27.43 -4.32
C LEU A 106 -22.43 28.51 -5.35
#